data_AF-A0A924EXG1-F1
#
_entry.id   AF-A0A924EXG1-F1
#
_cell.length_a   1.000
_cell.length_b   1.000
_cell.length_c   1.000
_cell.angle_alpha   90.00
_cell.angle_beta   90.00
_cell.angle_gamma   90.00
#
_symmetry.space_group_name_H-M   'P 1'
#
loop_
_entity.id
_entity.type
_entity.pdbx_description
1 polymer ?
#
loop_
_entity_poly.entity_id
_entity_poly.type
_entity_poly.pdbx_seq_one_letter_code
_entity_poly.pdbx_strand_id
1 'polypeptide(L)' 'MNVSPEPVLIDVLAPDASAACQILRSYIDDVASRYYGRQATDEEIDASLREDPSIDLALPSGVFLVA' A
#
# COMPACT_ATOMS: atom_id res chain seq x y z
N MET A 1 -8.59 -0.02 34.83
CA MET A 1 -8.03 -1.19 34.13
C MET A 1 -7.10 -0.67 33.06
N ASN A 2 -5.80 -0.90 33.20
CA ASN A 2 -4.81 -0.47 32.22
C ASN A 2 -4.60 -1.63 31.25
N VAL A 3 -5.35 -1.64 30.14
CA VAL A 3 -5.14 -2.63 29.09
C VAL A 3 -3.88 -2.18 28.36
N SER A 4 -2.76 -2.88 28.55
CA SER A 4 -1.62 -2.71 27.66
C SER A 4 -2.05 -3.18 26.27
N PRO A 5 -1.82 -2.40 25.20
CA PRO A 5 -2.19 -2.83 23.87
C PRO A 5 -1.41 -4.10 23.48
N GLU A 6 -2.06 -4.98 22.73
CA GLU A 6 -1.40 -6.14 22.14
C GLU A 6 -0.28 -5.64 21.19
N PRO A 7 0.91 -6.28 21.20
CA PRO A 7 1.99 -5.86 20.31
C PRO A 7 1.60 -6.08 18.84
N VAL A 8 1.85 -5.06 18.02
CA VAL A 8 1.69 -5.13 16.57
C VAL A 8 2.95 -5.78 15.97
N LEU A 9 2.76 -6.81 15.14
CA LEU A 9 3.85 -7.43 14.39
C LEU A 9 4.08 -6.64 13.10
N ILE A 10 5.35 -6.33 12.82
CA ILE A 10 5.73 -5.63 11.60
C ILE A 10 6.55 -6.57 10.73
N ASP A 11 6.10 -6.78 9.50
CA ASP A 11 6.78 -7.61 8.52
C ASP A 11 7.32 -6.79 7.34
N VAL A 12 8.38 -7.32 6.73
CA VAL A 12 8.96 -6.77 5.49
C VAL A 12 8.47 -7.61 4.32
N LEU A 13 7.87 -6.96 3.32
CA LEU A 13 7.46 -7.62 2.06
C LEU A 13 8.19 -7.01 0.87
N ALA A 14 8.31 -7.78 -0.21
CA ALA A 14 8.67 -7.20 -1.50
C ALA A 14 7.45 -6.46 -2.08
N PRO A 15 7.61 -5.28 -2.69
CA PRO A 15 6.47 -4.48 -3.20
C PRO A 15 5.71 -5.19 -4.34
N ASP A 16 6.33 -6.14 -5.04
CA ASP A 16 5.73 -6.97 -6.08
C ASP A 16 5.09 -8.27 -5.56
N ALA A 17 5.18 -8.54 -4.25
CA ALA A 17 4.48 -9.66 -3.64
C ALA A 17 2.97 -9.44 -3.70
N SER A 18 2.20 -10.49 -3.96
CA SER A 18 0.73 -10.42 -4.11
C SER A 18 0.03 -9.67 -2.95
N ALA A 19 0.46 -9.90 -1.71
CA ALA A 19 -0.08 -9.21 -0.54
C ALA A 19 0.25 -7.71 -0.54
N ALA A 20 1.48 -7.32 -0.92
CA ALA A 20 1.87 -5.92 -1.03
C ALA A 20 1.12 -5.21 -2.17
N CYS A 21 0.94 -5.87 -3.32
CA CYS A 21 0.15 -5.35 -4.43
C CYS A 21 -1.31 -5.04 -4.03
N GLN A 22 -1.92 -5.89 -3.20
CA GLN A 22 -3.27 -5.65 -2.69
C GLN A 22 -3.33 -4.44 -1.75
N ILE A 23 -2.34 -4.30 -0.87
CA ILE A 23 -2.23 -3.14 0.04
C ILE A 23 -2.03 -1.84 -0.75
N LEU A 24 -1.12 -1.85 -1.72
CA LEU A 24 -0.88 -0.71 -2.62
C LEU A 24 -2.15 -0.35 -3.39
N ARG A 25 -2.88 -1.34 -3.91
CA ARG A 25 -4.17 -1.10 -4.59
C ARG A 25 -5.17 -0.39 -3.68
N SER A 26 -5.35 -0.88 -2.45
CA SER A 26 -6.25 -0.26 -1.47
C SER A 26 -5.80 1.14 -1.07
N TYR A 27 -4.50 1.37 -0.93
CA TYR A 27 -3.93 2.69 -0.66
C TYR A 27 -4.19 3.68 -1.80
N ILE A 28 -3.96 3.25 -3.05
CA ILE A 28 -4.18 4.11 -4.23
C ILE A 28 -5.66 4.42 -4.41
N ASP A 29 -6.56 3.44 -4.22
CA ASP A 29 -8.01 3.68 -4.22
C ASP A 29 -8.38 4.75 -3.19
N ASP A 30 -7.92 4.61 -1.95
CA ASP A 30 -8.22 5.56 -0.88
C ASP A 30 -7.71 6.98 -1.18
N VAL A 31 -6.45 7.10 -1.61
CA VAL A 31 -5.85 8.41 -1.94
C VAL A 31 -6.51 9.05 -3.16
N ALA A 32 -6.66 8.30 -4.25
CA ALA A 32 -7.26 8.81 -5.48
C ALA A 32 -8.73 9.17 -5.27
N SER A 33 -9.48 8.34 -4.53
CA SER A 33 -10.88 8.59 -4.26
C SER A 33 -11.11 9.88 -3.48
N ARG A 34 -10.26 10.16 -2.48
CA ARG A 34 -10.28 11.43 -1.74
C ARG A 34 -9.90 12.60 -2.62
N TYR A 35 -8.86 12.44 -3.44
CA TYR A 35 -8.39 13.50 -4.33
C TYR A 35 -9.45 13.91 -5.37
N TYR A 36 -10.12 12.94 -5.99
CA TYR A 36 -11.16 13.20 -6.97
C TYR A 36 -12.53 13.54 -6.38
N GLY A 37 -12.77 13.24 -5.10
CA GLY A 37 -14.08 13.40 -4.47
C GLY A 37 -15.13 12.40 -4.94
N ARG A 38 -14.71 11.31 -5.58
CA ARG A 38 -15.53 10.15 -6.01
C ARG A 38 -14.70 8.89 -5.91
N GLN A 39 -15.33 7.72 -5.93
CA GLN A 39 -14.59 6.46 -6.03
C GLN A 39 -13.71 6.45 -7.29
N ALA A 40 -12.45 6.08 -7.14
CA ALA A 40 -11.54 5.79 -8.24
C ALA A 40 -12.01 4.55 -9.01
N THR A 41 -11.77 4.49 -10.32
CA THR A 41 -12.08 3.29 -11.10
C THR A 41 -10.92 2.30 -11.06
N ASP A 42 -11.22 1.03 -11.34
CA ASP A 42 -10.20 -0.02 -11.40
C ASP A 42 -9.12 0.31 -12.45
N GLU A 43 -9.49 0.90 -13.58
CA GLU A 43 -8.55 1.31 -14.64
C GLU A 43 -7.64 2.47 -14.21
N GLU A 44 -8.17 3.43 -13.43
CA GLU A 44 -7.38 4.54 -12.88
C GLU A 44 -6.33 4.04 -11.89
N ILE A 45 -6.74 3.11 -11.02
CA ILE A 45 -5.84 2.47 -10.06
C ILE A 45 -4.77 1.63 -10.78
N ASP A 46 -5.17 0.83 -11.77
CA ASP A 46 -4.26 0.03 -12.59
C ASP A 46 -3.28 0.90 -13.38
N ALA A 47 -3.72 2.05 -13.88
CA ALA A 47 -2.85 3.01 -14.56
C ALA A 47 -1.80 3.59 -13.59
N SER A 48 -2.23 4.01 -12.40
CA SER A 48 -1.33 4.55 -11.38
C SER A 48 -0.29 3.52 -10.94
N LEU A 49 -0.70 2.27 -10.66
CA LEU A 49 0.23 1.21 -10.23
C LEU A 49 1.18 0.75 -11.35
N ARG A 50 0.79 0.95 -12.62
CA ARG A 50 1.67 0.68 -13.76
C ARG A 50 2.72 1.79 -13.95
N GLU A 51 2.32 3.04 -13.69
CA GLU A 51 3.22 4.20 -13.78
C GLU A 51 4.21 4.22 -12.61
N ASP A 52 3.72 3.98 -11.40
CA ASP A 52 4.52 3.87 -10.18
C ASP A 52 4.17 2.59 -9.40
N PRO A 53 4.89 1.49 -9.66
CA PRO A 53 4.71 0.23 -8.94
C PRO A 53 5.34 0.21 -7.54
N SER A 54 5.91 1.34 -7.07
CA SER A 54 6.59 1.45 -5.78
C SER A 54 7.77 0.48 -5.59
N ILE A 55 8.47 0.16 -6.69
CA ILE A 55 9.66 -0.69 -6.68
C ILE A 55 10.83 -0.11 -5.88
N ASP A 56 10.83 1.21 -5.69
CA ASP A 56 11.80 1.94 -4.89
C ASP A 56 11.68 1.63 -3.39
N LEU A 57 10.56 1.05 -2.96
CA LEU A 57 10.36 0.49 -1.61
C LEU A 57 11.03 -0.89 -1.42
N ALA A 58 11.78 -1.37 -2.41
CA ALA A 58 12.70 -2.49 -2.26
C ALA A 58 14.12 -2.03 -1.95
N LEU A 59 14.92 -2.93 -1.36
CA LEU A 59 16.35 -2.68 -1.17
C LEU A 59 17.05 -2.49 -2.53
N PRO A 60 18.06 -1.61 -2.61
CA PRO A 60 18.68 -0.85 -1.52
C PRO A 60 18.03 0.52 -1.23
N SER A 61 17.04 0.93 -2.02
CA SER A 61 16.45 2.28 -1.96
C SER A 61 15.42 2.44 -0.83
N GLY A 62 14.73 1.36 -0.45
CA GLY A 62 13.69 1.39 0.56
C GLY A 62 13.36 0.03 1.15
N VAL A 63 12.36 0.02 2.02
CA VAL A 63 11.81 -1.19 2.64
C VAL A 63 10.29 -1.02 2.77
N PHE A 64 9.51 -1.97 2.24
CA PHE A 64 8.06 -2.00 2.39
C PHE A 64 7.68 -2.74 3.68
N LEU A 65 7.08 -2.01 4.63
CA LEU A 65 6.70 -2.51 5.95
C LEU A 65 5.17 -2.63 6.05
N VAL A 66 4.70 -3.75 6.60
CA VAL A 66 3.27 -4.02 6.85
C VAL A 66 3.05 -4.37 8.32
N ALA A 67 1.83 -4.10 8.82
CA ALA A 67 1.45 -4.16 10.23
C ALA A 67 0.06 -4.78 10.41
#